data_AF-A0A1G7MXD4-F1
#
_entry.id   AF-A0A1G7MXD4-F1
#
_cell.length_a   1.000
_cell.length_b   1.000
_cell.length_c   1.000
_cell.angle_alpha   90.00
_cell.angle_beta   90.00
_cell.angle_gamma   90.00
#
_symmetry.space_group_name_H-M   'P 1'
#
loop_
_entity.id
_entity.type
_entity.pdbx_description
1 polymer ?
#
loop_
_entity_poly.entity_id
_entity_poly.type
_entity_poly.pdbx_seq_one_letter_code
_entity_poly.pdbx_strand_id
1 'polypeptide(L)'
;MPAGSPTRPGASPSCARLFEVTLRGPREEASADVAAAATARLADAAYAAQHPVAGEPAAVSAALELLERELGGAGRARRSEPPAVWTTTIADVAADLDVIDLGVLVESWARAVLADWTAPAR
;
A
#
# COMPACT_ATOMS: atom_id res chain seq x y z
N MET A 1 -5.63 2.90 -26.36
CA MET A 1 -6.41 3.00 -25.11
C MET A 1 -5.55 2.35 -24.03
N PRO A 2 -4.99 3.09 -23.06
CA PRO A 2 -4.31 2.42 -21.96
C PRO A 2 -5.37 1.67 -21.15
N ALA A 3 -5.15 0.38 -20.94
CA ALA A 3 -6.02 -0.46 -20.12
C ALA A 3 -6.00 0.10 -18.69
N GLY A 4 -7.15 0.62 -18.23
CA GLY A 4 -7.33 0.94 -16.82
C GLY A 4 -7.12 -0.35 -16.02
N SER A 5 -6.29 -0.28 -14.99
CA SER A 5 -6.11 -1.41 -14.09
C SER A 5 -7.48 -1.80 -13.50
N PRO A 6 -7.79 -3.10 -13.38
CA PRO A 6 -9.09 -3.52 -12.87
C PRO A 6 -9.28 -2.96 -11.47
N THR A 7 -10.41 -2.27 -11.26
CA THR A 7 -10.85 -1.73 -9.98
C THR A 7 -10.80 -2.86 -8.95
N ARG A 8 -9.93 -2.74 -7.94
CA ARG A 8 -9.81 -3.75 -6.89
C ARG A 8 -11.14 -3.77 -6.10
N PRO A 9 -11.87 -4.90 -6.01
CA PRO A 9 -13.21 -4.94 -5.41
C PRO A 9 -13.29 -4.42 -3.96
N GLY A 10 -12.18 -4.48 -3.22
CA GLY A 10 -12.08 -4.02 -1.83
C GLY A 10 -11.91 -2.50 -1.65
N ALA A 11 -11.77 -1.72 -2.72
CA ALA A 11 -11.61 -0.27 -2.65
C ALA A 11 -12.74 0.46 -3.38
N SER A 12 -13.10 1.66 -2.90
CA SER A 12 -14.02 2.52 -3.65
C SER A 12 -13.38 2.95 -4.98
N PRO A 13 -14.15 3.19 -6.05
CA PRO A 13 -13.59 3.61 -7.35
C PRO A 13 -12.76 4.91 -7.26
N SER A 14 -13.15 5.83 -6.37
CA SER A 14 -12.40 7.06 -6.16
C SER A 14 -11.06 6.82 -5.47
N CYS A 15 -11.00 5.89 -4.50
CA CYS A 15 -9.74 5.51 -3.84
C CYS A 15 -8.79 4.82 -4.83
N ALA A 16 -9.31 3.90 -5.66
CA ALA A 16 -8.53 3.23 -6.69
C ALA A 16 -7.94 4.24 -7.69
N ARG A 17 -8.74 5.19 -8.17
CA ARG A 17 -8.27 6.24 -9.06
C ARG A 17 -7.21 7.15 -8.43
N LEU A 18 -7.39 7.53 -7.16
CA LEU A 18 -6.41 8.34 -6.46
C LEU A 18 -5.06 7.62 -6.39
N PHE A 19 -5.06 6.36 -5.97
CA PHE A 19 -3.87 5.51 -5.93
C PHE A 19 -3.18 5.38 -7.29
N GLU A 20 -3.94 5.16 -8.35
CA GLU A 20 -3.41 5.08 -9.72
C GLU A 20 -2.72 6.36 -10.16
N VAL A 21 -3.32 7.53 -9.87
CA VAL A 21 -2.75 8.83 -10.23
C VAL A 21 -1.50 9.12 -9.40
N THR A 22 -1.55 8.92 -8.09
CA THR A 22 -0.42 9.14 -7.17
C THR A 22 0.81 8.33 -7.56
N LEU A 23 0.64 7.09 -8.06
CA LEU A 23 1.77 6.22 -8.41
C LEU A 23 2.12 6.17 -9.90
N ARG A 24 1.49 6.99 -10.76
CA ARG A 24 1.73 6.93 -12.20
C ARG A 24 3.21 7.12 -12.54
N GLY A 25 3.83 8.18 -12.00
CA GLY A 25 5.25 8.49 -12.25
C GLY A 25 6.18 7.32 -11.89
N PRO A 26 6.20 6.86 -10.62
CA PRO A 26 7.04 5.74 -10.22
C PRO A 26 6.84 4.46 -11.04
N ARG A 27 5.61 4.18 -11.48
CA ARG A 27 5.31 3.01 -12.32
C ARG A 27 5.86 3.14 -13.74
N GLU A 28 5.77 4.33 -14.32
CA GLU A 28 6.34 4.61 -15.65
C GLU A 28 7.88 4.52 -15.62
N GLU A 29 8.48 4.96 -14.51
CA GLU A 29 9.94 4.99 -14.31
C GLU A 29 10.53 3.65 -13.84
N ALA A 30 9.72 2.74 -13.29
CA ALA A 30 10.18 1.51 -12.64
C ALA A 30 11.06 0.59 -13.51
N SER A 31 10.94 0.64 -14.84
CA SER A 31 11.78 -0.16 -15.74
C SER A 31 13.22 0.37 -15.87
N ALA A 32 13.43 1.65 -15.56
CA ALA A 32 14.69 2.36 -15.68
C ALA A 32 15.29 2.76 -14.33
N ASP A 33 14.46 2.89 -13.29
CA ASP A 33 14.86 3.29 -11.94
C ASP A 33 14.44 2.26 -10.88
N VAL A 34 15.44 1.69 -10.20
CA VAL A 34 15.26 0.71 -9.12
C VAL A 34 14.55 1.32 -7.91
N ALA A 35 14.79 2.59 -7.59
CA ALA A 35 14.13 3.29 -6.49
C ALA A 35 12.64 3.50 -6.80
N ALA A 36 12.31 3.97 -8.01
CA ALA A 36 10.93 4.08 -8.47
C ALA A 36 10.20 2.73 -8.44
N ALA A 37 10.88 1.65 -8.87
CA ALA A 37 10.34 0.30 -8.79
C ALA A 37 10.10 -0.16 -7.34
N ALA A 38 11.00 0.16 -6.41
CA ALA A 38 10.84 -0.17 -4.99
C ALA A 38 9.65 0.59 -4.37
N THR A 39 9.53 1.89 -4.65
CA THR A 39 8.39 2.72 -4.23
C THR A 39 7.06 2.15 -4.75
N ALA A 40 6.98 1.80 -6.04
CA ALA A 40 5.77 1.21 -6.61
C ALA A 40 5.40 -0.12 -5.93
N ARG A 41 6.37 -1.01 -5.68
CA ARG A 41 6.15 -2.29 -5.00
C ARG A 41 5.65 -2.12 -3.56
N LEU A 42 6.27 -1.23 -2.79
CA LEU A 42 5.83 -0.93 -1.41
C LEU A 42 4.40 -0.40 -1.40
N ALA A 43 4.09 0.54 -2.27
CA ALA A 43 2.78 1.14 -2.35
C ALA A 43 1.69 0.13 -2.79
N ASP A 44 1.99 -0.76 -3.75
CA ASP A 44 1.08 -1.83 -4.17
C ASP A 44 0.75 -2.79 -3.04
N ALA A 45 1.75 -3.17 -2.24
CA ALA A 45 1.56 -4.06 -1.09
C ALA A 45 0.80 -3.36 0.06
N ALA A 46 1.12 -2.11 0.37
CA ALA A 46 0.37 -1.31 1.35
C ALA A 46 -1.09 -1.17 0.93
N TYR A 47 -1.34 -0.86 -0.34
CA TYR A 47 -2.69 -0.75 -0.88
C TYR A 47 -3.45 -2.09 -0.82
N ALA A 48 -2.77 -3.22 -1.07
CA ALA A 48 -3.38 -4.56 -0.98
C ALA A 48 -3.73 -4.95 0.44
N ALA A 49 -2.86 -4.64 1.39
CA ALA A 49 -3.10 -4.86 2.80
C ALA A 49 -4.24 -4.00 3.35
N GLN A 50 -4.46 -2.78 2.83
CA GLN A 50 -5.58 -1.93 3.23
C GLN A 50 -6.92 -2.29 2.60
N HIS A 51 -6.90 -2.94 1.43
CA HIS A 51 -8.10 -3.28 0.67
C HIS A 51 -8.18 -4.79 0.37
N PRO A 52 -8.36 -5.64 1.40
CA PRO A 52 -8.58 -7.07 1.21
C PRO A 52 -9.69 -7.36 0.20
N VAL A 53 -9.45 -8.32 -0.70
CA VAL A 53 -10.48 -8.85 -1.59
C VAL A 53 -11.14 -10.04 -0.91
N ALA A 54 -12.48 -10.03 -0.84
CA ALA A 54 -13.23 -11.12 -0.25
C ALA A 54 -12.93 -12.45 -0.98
N GLY A 55 -12.61 -13.49 -0.22
CA GLY A 55 -12.20 -14.79 -0.77
C GLY A 55 -10.71 -14.92 -1.08
N GLU A 56 -9.89 -13.88 -0.87
CA GLU A 56 -8.45 -13.89 -1.15
C GLU A 56 -7.57 -13.55 0.08
N PRO A 57 -7.70 -14.26 1.22
CA PRO A 57 -6.88 -13.98 2.41
C PRO A 57 -5.38 -14.20 2.19
N ALA A 58 -5.01 -15.07 1.24
CA ALA A 58 -3.63 -15.31 0.86
C ALA A 58 -2.97 -14.07 0.23
N ALA A 59 -3.73 -13.25 -0.51
CA ALA A 59 -3.20 -12.04 -1.14
C ALA A 59 -2.79 -10.99 -0.10
N VAL A 60 -3.60 -10.83 0.95
CA VAL A 60 -3.27 -9.95 2.09
C VAL A 60 -2.04 -10.47 2.83
N SER A 61 -1.99 -11.78 3.08
CA SER A 61 -0.83 -12.39 3.75
C SER A 61 0.47 -12.17 2.98
N ALA A 62 0.44 -12.38 1.66
CA ALA A 62 1.58 -12.15 0.78
C ALA A 62 1.99 -10.67 0.72
N ALA A 63 1.03 -9.74 0.69
CA ALA A 63 1.30 -8.31 0.76
C ALA A 63 2.00 -7.92 2.06
N LEU A 64 1.51 -8.41 3.21
CA LEU A 64 2.11 -8.13 4.51
C LEU A 64 3.50 -8.74 4.67
N GLU A 65 3.73 -9.95 4.14
CA GLU A 65 5.07 -10.54 4.09
C GLU A 65 6.03 -9.73 3.21
N LEU A 66 5.55 -9.17 2.10
CA LEU A 66 6.36 -8.27 1.28
C LEU A 66 6.73 -7.02 2.06
N LEU A 67 5.77 -6.37 2.73
CA LEU A 67 6.03 -5.18 3.55
C LEU A 67 7.04 -5.47 4.65
N GLU A 68 6.91 -6.59 5.37
CA GLU A 68 7.89 -6.98 6.40
C GLU A 68 9.29 -7.16 5.83
N ARG A 69 9.43 -7.85 4.69
CA ARG A 69 10.73 -8.05 4.04
C ARG A 69 11.37 -6.74 3.60
N GLU A 70 10.64 -5.88 2.90
CA GLU A 70 11.17 -4.63 2.37
C GLU A 70 11.48 -3.61 3.47
N LEU A 71 10.72 -3.63 4.58
CA LEU A 71 10.90 -2.69 5.70
C LEU A 71 11.85 -3.21 6.79
N GLY A 72 12.41 -4.42 6.65
CA GLY A 72 13.30 -5.04 7.63
C GLY A 72 12.59 -5.44 8.95
N GLY A 73 11.28 -5.68 8.90
CA GLY A 73 10.47 -6.13 10.03
C GLY A 73 10.61 -7.64 10.29
N ALA A 74 10.27 -8.08 11.50
CA ALA A 74 10.35 -9.47 11.91
C ALA A 74 9.02 -10.01 12.43
N GLY A 75 8.37 -10.87 11.63
CA GLY A 75 7.45 -11.95 12.02
C GLY A 75 6.50 -11.69 13.19
N ARG A 76 5.94 -10.49 13.31
CA ARG A 76 5.01 -10.15 14.39
C ARG A 76 3.68 -10.85 14.17
N ALA A 77 3.01 -11.21 15.26
CA ALA A 77 1.65 -11.73 15.17
C ALA A 77 0.75 -10.67 14.53
N ARG A 78 0.03 -11.07 13.47
CA ARG A 78 -0.90 -10.22 12.74
C ARG A 78 -2.32 -10.50 13.21
N ARG A 79 -3.17 -9.49 13.16
CA ARG A 79 -4.63 -9.64 13.30
C ARG A 79 -5.19 -10.49 12.17
N SER A 80 -6.33 -11.15 12.43
CA SER A 80 -7.06 -11.93 11.41
C SER A 80 -7.89 -11.05 10.48
N GLU A 81 -8.23 -9.84 10.91
CA GLU A 81 -9.05 -8.87 10.18
C GLU A 81 -8.36 -7.50 10.16
N PRO A 82 -8.58 -6.69 9.11
CA PRO A 82 -8.06 -5.33 9.05
C PRO A 82 -8.66 -4.47 10.19
N PRO A 83 -7.96 -3.42 10.65
CA PRO A 83 -8.54 -2.48 11.60
C PRO A 83 -9.75 -1.75 11.00
N ALA A 84 -10.68 -1.36 11.86
CA ALA A 84 -11.82 -0.51 11.46
C ALA A 84 -11.38 0.91 11.05
N VAL A 85 -10.24 1.38 11.56
CA VAL A 85 -9.66 2.70 11.27
C VAL A 85 -8.16 2.54 11.03
N TRP A 86 -7.69 3.07 9.90
CA TRP A 86 -6.28 3.11 9.54
C TRP A 86 -5.60 4.36 10.10
N THR A 87 -4.35 4.21 10.55
CA THR A 87 -3.52 5.33 11.00
C THR A 87 -3.16 6.26 9.84
N THR A 88 -2.92 5.70 8.64
CA THR A 88 -2.57 6.44 7.43
C THR A 88 -3.16 5.74 6.22
N THR A 89 -3.65 6.52 5.25
CA THR A 89 -4.25 6.03 4.00
C THR A 89 -3.55 6.64 2.79
N ILE A 90 -3.86 6.14 1.60
CA ILE A 90 -3.40 6.75 0.34
C ILE A 90 -3.89 8.20 0.16
N ALA A 91 -5.01 8.58 0.79
CA ALA A 91 -5.49 9.95 0.71
C ALA A 91 -4.57 10.92 1.45
N ASP A 92 -4.01 10.49 2.59
CA ASP A 92 -3.04 11.28 3.35
C ASP A 92 -1.73 11.40 2.56
N VAL A 93 -1.25 10.30 1.97
CA VAL A 93 -0.09 10.33 1.05
C VAL A 93 -0.30 11.31 -0.09
N ALA A 94 -1.47 11.28 -0.73
CA ALA A 94 -1.79 12.16 -1.85
C ALA A 94 -1.89 13.64 -1.43
N ALA A 95 -2.31 13.92 -0.20
CA ALA A 95 -2.42 15.28 0.33
C ALA A 95 -1.06 15.93 0.60
N ASP A 96 -0.02 15.14 0.88
CA ASP A 96 1.32 15.63 1.27
C ASP A 96 2.36 15.61 0.12
N LEU A 97 1.97 15.20 -1.09
CA LEU A 97 2.90 15.02 -2.24
C LEU A 97 3.63 16.28 -2.67
N ASP A 98 3.05 17.46 -2.44
CA ASP A 98 3.66 18.74 -2.77
C ASP A 98 4.67 19.21 -1.71
N VAL A 99 4.72 18.54 -0.55
CA VAL A 99 5.57 18.90 0.58
C VAL A 99 6.69 17.88 0.80
N ILE A 100 6.41 16.59 0.62
CA ILE A 100 7.31 15.48 0.95
C ILE A 100 7.52 14.59 -0.27
N ASP A 101 8.74 14.06 -0.41
CA ASP A 101 9.06 13.08 -1.44
C ASP A 101 8.15 11.84 -1.38
N LEU A 102 7.66 11.41 -2.55
CA LEU A 102 6.71 10.30 -2.67
C LEU A 102 7.28 8.97 -2.13
N GLY A 103 8.58 8.70 -2.31
CA GLY A 103 9.21 7.52 -1.77
C GLY A 103 9.15 7.50 -0.24
N VAL A 104 9.46 8.64 0.39
CA VAL A 104 9.38 8.80 1.85
C VAL A 104 7.94 8.65 2.36
N LEU A 105 6.96 9.25 1.68
CA LEU A 105 5.54 9.13 2.03
C LEU A 105 5.07 7.68 1.93
N VAL A 106 5.42 6.97 0.85
CA VAL A 106 5.06 5.57 0.64
C VAL A 106 5.69 4.67 1.69
N GLU A 107 6.96 4.87 2.03
CA GLU A 107 7.65 4.08 3.05
C GLU A 107 7.02 4.29 4.43
N SER A 108 6.68 5.54 4.77
CA SER A 108 5.97 5.88 6.01
C SER A 108 4.59 5.22 6.07
N TRP A 109 3.81 5.34 4.99
CA TRP A 109 2.49 4.71 4.89
C TRP A 109 2.56 3.19 4.99
N ALA A 110 3.52 2.55 4.30
CA ALA A 110 3.73 1.11 4.36
C ALA A 110 4.05 0.63 5.78
N ARG A 111 4.87 1.38 6.53
CA ARG A 111 5.13 1.10 7.96
C ARG A 111 3.87 1.24 8.80
N ALA A 112 3.07 2.28 8.58
CA ALA A 112 1.82 2.49 9.31
C ALA A 112 0.83 1.34 9.07
N VAL A 113 0.68 0.90 7.81
CA VAL A 113 -0.17 -0.25 7.46
C VAL A 113 0.30 -1.52 8.18
N LEU A 114 1.60 -1.81 8.15
CA LEU A 114 2.14 -2.98 8.84
C LEU A 114 1.97 -2.88 10.38
N ALA A 115 2.14 -1.70 10.95
CA ALA A 115 1.92 -1.46 12.37
C ALA A 115 0.45 -1.68 12.76
N ASP A 116 -0.49 -1.19 11.96
CA ASP A 116 -1.93 -1.35 12.21
C ASP A 116 -2.38 -2.83 12.18
N TRP A 117 -1.79 -3.64 11.31
CA TRP A 117 -2.02 -5.09 11.27
C TRP A 117 -1.43 -5.86 12.45
N THR A 118 -0.39 -5.33 13.09
CA THR A 118 0.34 -5.98 14.19
C THR A 118 0.00 -5.41 15.56
N ALA A 119 -0.77 -4.32 15.61
CA ALA A 119 -1.27 -3.73 16.84
C ALA A 119 -2.23 -4.69 17.56
N PRO A 120 -2.24 -4.72 18.91
CA PRO A 120 -3.20 -5.53 19.67
C PRO A 120 -4.65 -5.11 19.34
N ALA A 121 -5.58 -6.05 19.16
CA ALA A 121 -7.01 -5.76 19.07
C ALA A 121 -7.43 -4.85 20.25
N ARG A 122 -8.07 -3.71 19.96
CA ARG A 122 -8.59 -2.80 20.98
C ARG A 122 -10.01 -3.21 21.35
#